data_AF-A0A8T6VDH6-F1
#
_entry.id   AF-A0A8T6VDH6-F1
#
_cell.length_a   1.000
_cell.length_b   1.000
_cell.length_c   1.000
_cell.angle_alpha   90.00
_cell.angle_beta   90.00
_cell.angle_gamma   90.00
#
_symmetry.space_group_name_H-M   'P 1'
#
loop_
_entity.id
_entity.type
_entity.pdbx_description
1 polymer ?
#
loop_
_entity_poly.entity_id
_entity_poly.type
_entity_poly.pdbx_seq_one_letter_code
_entity_poly.pdbx_strand_id
1 'polypeptide(L)' 'MTPEILEDTKVLLSYFGVPIIQAPSEAEAQGAWMTSHGHIDAMASQDYDSFLFGCPQVIRNLGISQRR' A
#
# COMPACT_ATOMS: atom_id res chain seq x y z
N MET A 1 -13.64 0.96 -7.26
CA MET A 1 -13.65 1.59 -5.92
C MET A 1 -14.47 2.86 -6.02
N THR A 2 -15.45 3.08 -5.15
CA THR A 2 -16.22 4.33 -5.16
C THR A 2 -15.58 5.36 -4.21
N PRO A 3 -15.84 6.67 -4.39
CA PRO A 3 -15.34 7.70 -3.49
C PRO A 3 -15.79 7.49 -2.04
N GLU A 4 -17.00 6.99 -1.82
CA GLU A 4 -17.55 6.71 -0.49
C GLU A 4 -16.75 5.59 0.20
N ILE A 5 -16.47 4.49 -0.51
CA ILE A 5 -15.65 3.39 0.02
C ILE A 5 -14.25 3.89 0.41
N LEU A 6 -13.67 4.80 -0.38
CA LEU A 6 -12.35 5.38 -0.08
C LEU A 6 -12.38 6.18 1.22
N GLU A 7 -13.36 7.07 1.37
CA GLU A 7 -13.46 7.94 2.54
C GLU A 7 -13.80 7.15 3.81
N ASP A 8 -14.77 6.25 3.72
CA ASP A 8 -15.16 5.38 4.84
C ASP A 8 -13.98 4.52 5.31
N THR A 9 -13.17 4.01 4.37
CA THR A 9 -11.96 3.24 4.69
C THR A 9 -10.92 4.11 5.40
N LYS A 10 -10.71 5.35 4.95
CA LYS A 10 -9.78 6.29 5.60
C LYS A 10 -10.20 6.60 7.03
N VAL A 11 -11.49 6.89 7.23
CA VAL A 11 -12.08 7.12 8.56
C VAL A 11 -11.89 5.90 9.46
N LEU A 12 -12.21 4.70 8.97
CA LEU A 12 -12.02 3.46 9.72
C LEU A 12 -10.56 3.26 10.16
N LEU A 13 -9.61 3.39 9.22
CA LEU A 13 -8.18 3.23 9.52
C LEU A 13 -7.68 4.28 10.52
N SER A 14 -8.21 5.51 10.46
CA SER A 14 -7.89 6.55 11.44
C SER A 14 -8.32 6.18 12.86
N TYR A 15 -9.47 5.51 13.02
CA TYR A 15 -9.92 5.02 14.33
C TYR A 15 -9.04 3.88 14.87
N PHE A 16 -8.40 3.10 14.00
CA PHE A 16 -7.41 2.09 14.38
C PHE A 16 -6.01 2.68 14.65
N GLY A 17 -5.81 3.98 14.42
CA GLY A 17 -4.49 4.62 14.55
C GLY A 17 -3.49 4.22 13.47
N VAL A 18 -3.97 3.71 12.31
CA VAL A 18 -3.12 3.31 11.19
C VAL A 18 -2.79 4.56 10.34
N PRO A 19 -1.50 4.87 10.09
CA PRO A 19 -1.13 6.01 9.27
C PRO A 19 -1.52 5.78 7.80
N ILE A 20 -2.01 6.83 7.15
CA ILE A 20 -2.43 6.81 5.74
C ILE A 20 -1.61 7.85 4.98
N ILE A 21 -1.05 7.43 3.85
CA ILE A 21 -0.31 8.32 2.94
C ILE A 21 -1.08 8.39 1.63
N GLN A 22 -1.47 9.61 1.24
CA GLN A 22 -2.07 9.86 -0.06
C GLN A 22 -0.97 10.04 -1.10
N ALA A 23 -0.81 9.06 -1.99
CA ALA A 23 0.09 9.20 -3.13
C ALA A 23 -0.38 10.34 -4.04
N PRO A 24 0.56 11.11 -4.66
CA PRO A 24 0.21 12.15 -5.61
C PRO A 24 -0.32 11.60 -6.94
N SER A 25 -0.05 10.32 -7.22
CA SER A 25 -0.50 9.60 -8.42
C SER A 25 -0.63 8.11 -8.07
N GLU A 26 0.28 7.25 -8.51
CA GLU A 26 0.21 5.80 -8.27
C GLU A 26 0.68 5.40 -6.87
N ALA A 27 -0.11 4.56 -6.19
CA ALA A 27 0.24 4.03 -4.88
C ALA A 27 1.48 3.12 -4.93
N GLU A 28 1.66 2.36 -6.02
CA GLU A 28 2.83 1.49 -6.22
C GLU A 28 4.12 2.28 -6.39
N ALA A 29 4.07 3.39 -7.13
CA ALA A 29 5.21 4.29 -7.28
C ALA A 29 5.60 4.94 -5.94
N GLN A 30 4.61 5.38 -5.16
CA GLN A 30 4.84 5.95 -3.83
C GLN A 30 5.46 4.90 -2.89
N GLY A 31 4.94 3.67 -2.87
CA GLY A 31 5.47 2.58 -2.05
C GLY A 31 6.89 2.17 -2.46
N ALA A 32 7.17 2.07 -3.76
CA ALA A 32 8.51 1.83 -4.28
C ALA A 32 9.50 2.91 -3.85
N TRP A 33 9.13 4.19 -4.00
CA TRP A 33 9.96 5.32 -3.56
C TRP A 33 10.25 5.27 -2.06
N MET A 34 9.23 5.05 -1.23
CA MET A 34 9.38 4.98 0.22
C MET A 34 10.30 3.83 0.66
N THR A 35 10.14 2.66 0.03
CA THR A 35 10.98 1.49 0.33
C THR A 35 12.44 1.76 -0.06
N SER A 36 12.67 2.33 -1.25
CA SER A 36 14.02 2.67 -1.74
C SER A 36 14.72 3.75 -0.91
N HIS A 37 13.98 4.60 -0.21
CA HIS A 37 14.53 5.65 0.68
C HIS A 37 14.58 5.22 2.16
N GLY A 38 14.24 3.97 2.47
CA GLY A 38 14.30 3.42 3.83
C GLY A 38 13.22 3.96 4.78
N HIS A 39 12.11 4.49 4.24
CA HIS A 39 10.96 4.89 5.06
C HIS A 39 10.12 3.70 5.51
N ILE A 40 10.16 2.59 4.77
CA ILE A 40 9.52 1.31 5.08
C ILE A 40 10.44 0.16 4.64
N ASP A 41 10.33 -0.99 5.29
CA ASP A 41 11.18 -2.16 4.98
C ASP A 41 10.76 -2.87 3.69
N ALA A 42 9.46 -2.91 3.41
CA ALA A 42 8.91 -3.57 2.22
C ALA A 42 7.52 -3.02 1.88
N MET A 43 7.15 -3.09 0.61
CA MET A 43 5.80 -2.80 0.14
C MET A 43 4.98 -4.08 0.07
N ALA A 44 3.72 -4.06 0.52
CA ALA A 44 2.79 -5.18 0.31
C ALA A 44 1.91 -4.94 -0.92
N SER A 45 2.05 -5.77 -1.96
CA SER A 45 1.20 -5.71 -3.16
C SER A 45 0.96 -7.10 -3.77
N GLN A 46 -0.13 -7.22 -4.54
CA GLN A 46 -0.39 -8.38 -5.40
C GLN A 46 0.02 -8.16 -6.86
N ASP A 47 0.32 -6.92 -7.24
CA ASP A 47 0.77 -6.60 -8.58
C ASP A 47 2.29 -6.56 -8.64
N TYR A 48 2.84 -6.51 -9.85
CA TYR A 48 4.28 -6.49 -10.08
C TYR A 48 4.80 -5.12 -10.53
N ASP A 49 3.92 -4.10 -10.65
CA ASP A 49 4.28 -2.78 -11.15
C ASP A 49 5.26 -2.06 -10.20
N SER A 50 5.20 -2.39 -8.92
CA SER A 50 6.11 -1.94 -7.87
C SER A 50 7.58 -2.21 -8.25
N PHE A 51 7.87 -3.34 -8.90
CA PHE A 51 9.22 -3.63 -9.40
C PHE A 51 9.61 -2.75 -10.59
N LEU A 52 8.66 -2.40 -11.47
CA LEU A 52 8.90 -1.48 -12.58
C LEU A 52 9.19 -0.06 -12.08
N PHE A 53 8.61 0.33 -10.95
CA PHE A 53 8.93 1.56 -10.23
C PHE A 53 10.22 1.48 -9.38
N GLY A 54 10.91 0.33 -9.37
CA GLY A 54 12.18 0.16 -8.68
C GLY A 54 12.08 -0.20 -7.20
N CYS A 55 10.97 -0.80 -6.75
CA CYS A 55 10.83 -1.28 -5.38
C CYS A 55 11.83 -2.43 -5.11
N PRO A 56 12.69 -2.34 -4.07
CA PRO A 56 13.69 -3.35 -3.79
C PRO A 56 13.10 -4.60 -3.11
N GLN A 57 11.97 -4.47 -2.40
CA GLN A 57 11.38 -5.56 -1.63
C GLN A 57 9.86 -5.47 -1.58
N VAL A 58 9.20 -6.52 -2.09
CA VAL A 58 7.73 -6.63 -2.13
C VAL A 58 7.26 -7.89 -1.41
N ILE A 59 6.32 -7.75 -0.48
CA ILE A 59 5.62 -8.85 0.20
C ILE A 59 4.33 -9.15 -0.55
N ARG A 60 4.21 -10.37 -1.07
CA ARG A 60 3.01 -10.85 -1.74
C ARG A 60 2.08 -11.60 -0.78
N ASN A 61 0.81 -11.73 -1.18
CA ASN A 61 -0.21 -12.52 -0.49
C ASN A 61 -0.58 -12.09 0.94
N LEU A 62 -0.14 -10.91 1.41
CA LEU A 62 -0.45 -10.44 2.77
C LEU A 62 -1.94 -10.21 3.03
N GLY A 63 -2.65 -9.65 2.05
CA GLY A 63 -4.09 -9.38 2.14
C GLY A 63 -4.98 -10.57 1.77
N ILE A 64 -4.40 -11.73 1.46
CA ILE A 64 -5.18 -12.91 1.07
C ILE A 64 -5.60 -13.65 2.33
N SER A 65 -6.89 -13.64 2.62
CA SER A 65 -7.47 -14.50 3.65
C SER A 65 -7.44 -15.95 3.17
N GLN A 66 -6.67 -16.80 3.84
CA GLN A 66 -6.83 -18.25 3.70
C GLN A 66 -8.15 -18.63 4.37
N ARG A 67 -9.19 -18.91 3.57
CA ARG A 67 -10.42 -19.53 4.07
C ARG A 67 -10.04 -20.78 4.86
N ARG A 68 -10.30 -20.77 6.17
CA ARG A 68 -10.40 -21.96 7.02
C ARG A 68 -11.85 -22.17 7.39
#